data_AF-A0AAA9T1A2-F1
#
_entry.id   AF-A0AAA9T1A2-F1
#
_cell.length_a   1.000
_cell.length_b   1.000
_cell.length_c   1.000
_cell.angle_alpha   90.00
_cell.angle_beta   90.00
_cell.angle_gamma   90.00
#
_symmetry.space_group_name_H-M   'P 1'
#
loop_
_entity.id
_entity.type
_entity.pdbx_description
1 polymer ?
#
loop_
_entity_poly.entity_id
_entity_poly.type
_entity_poly.pdbx_seq_one_letter_code
_entity_poly.pdbx_strand_id
1 'polypeptide(L)'
;AGLSGTSQAAPATQSPRIDPLTRKASMLLEFLLEKSTKKEPISQHALLKVVGTKYRQHIPEILRRASKHMELVFGLELTEVDHSRNIYALINKLNLGGDEGLSDEWGVPKSGFLMVLLGIIFMKGNRATREEVWEFLSVLGVYTGRRHWIFGEPRRLITKDLVQKKYLKYQ
;
A
#
# COMPACT_ATOMS: atom_id res chain seq x y z
N ALA A 1 17.70 -35.44 -44.64
CA ALA A 1 16.83 -34.28 -44.37
C ALA A 1 16.65 -34.17 -42.87
N GLY A 2 17.15 -33.10 -42.25
CA GLY A 2 17.07 -32.87 -40.80
C GLY A 2 15.77 -32.15 -40.43
N LEU A 3 15.20 -32.50 -39.29
CA LEU A 3 14.08 -31.77 -38.69
C LEU A 3 14.58 -31.05 -37.45
N SER A 4 14.74 -29.73 -37.59
CA SER A 4 15.08 -28.79 -36.53
C SER A 4 13.99 -28.77 -35.46
N GLY A 5 14.40 -29.01 -34.21
CA GLY A 5 13.57 -28.72 -33.04
C GLY A 5 13.50 -27.21 -32.81
N THR A 6 12.32 -26.64 -32.94
CA THR A 6 12.02 -25.26 -32.53
C THR A 6 11.69 -25.25 -31.04
N SER A 7 12.69 -24.92 -30.22
CA SER A 7 12.50 -24.60 -28.80
C SER A 7 11.89 -23.20 -28.68
N GLN A 8 10.56 -23.12 -28.58
CA GLN A 8 9.88 -21.88 -28.18
C GLN A 8 10.13 -21.63 -26.69
N ALA A 9 11.07 -20.74 -26.39
CA ALA A 9 11.20 -20.15 -25.07
C ALA A 9 10.02 -19.19 -24.83
N ALA A 10 9.26 -19.44 -23.76
CA ALA A 10 8.21 -18.54 -23.30
C ALA A 10 8.80 -17.15 -22.99
N PRO A 11 8.08 -16.05 -23.26
CA PRO A 11 8.54 -14.72 -22.89
C PRO A 11 8.63 -14.66 -21.37
N ALA A 12 9.86 -14.55 -20.85
CA ALA A 12 10.09 -14.31 -19.44
C ALA A 12 9.42 -13.00 -19.07
N THR A 13 8.32 -13.09 -18.32
CA THR A 13 7.64 -11.94 -17.70
C THR A 13 8.69 -11.20 -16.87
N GLN A 14 9.25 -10.13 -17.43
CA GLN A 14 10.21 -9.30 -16.73
C GLN A 14 9.47 -8.66 -15.56
N SER A 15 9.66 -9.20 -14.36
CA SER A 15 9.31 -8.49 -13.14
C SER A 15 9.98 -7.11 -13.23
N PRO A 16 9.26 -6.00 -13.06
CA PRO A 16 9.90 -4.69 -13.01
C PRO A 16 10.97 -4.77 -11.92
N ARG A 17 12.20 -4.41 -12.27
CA ARG A 17 13.30 -4.36 -11.30
C ARG A 17 12.95 -3.26 -10.30
N ILE A 18 12.33 -3.65 -9.19
CA ILE A 18 11.99 -2.73 -8.10
C ILE A 18 13.30 -2.12 -7.61
N ASP A 19 13.38 -0.79 -7.64
CA ASP A 19 14.61 -0.10 -7.23
C ASP A 19 14.92 -0.39 -5.75
N PRO A 20 16.20 -0.35 -5.35
CA PRO A 20 16.60 -0.70 -3.99
C PRO A 20 15.92 0.11 -2.90
N LEU A 21 15.56 1.38 -3.17
CA LEU A 21 14.88 2.24 -2.20
C LEU A 21 13.41 1.86 -2.08
N THR A 22 12.73 1.55 -3.18
CA THR A 22 11.35 1.03 -3.13
C THR A 22 11.29 -0.29 -2.38
N ARG A 23 12.25 -1.20 -2.58
CA ARG A 23 12.30 -2.44 -1.79
C ARG A 23 12.43 -2.16 -0.29
N LYS A 24 13.25 -1.17 0.08
CA LYS A 24 13.39 -0.77 1.49
C LYS A 24 12.15 -0.06 2.05
N ALA A 25 11.48 0.73 1.23
CA ALA A 25 10.20 1.34 1.59
C ALA A 25 9.13 0.27 1.82
N SER A 26 9.07 -0.78 1.00
CA SER A 26 8.15 -1.91 1.22
C SER A 26 8.43 -2.66 2.52
N MET A 27 9.70 -2.95 2.83
CA MET A 27 10.07 -3.57 4.12
C MET A 27 9.68 -2.69 5.31
N LEU A 28 9.89 -1.38 5.18
CA LEU A 28 9.53 -0.43 6.22
C LEU A 28 8.01 -0.32 6.38
N LEU A 29 7.26 -0.34 5.28
CA LEU A 29 5.81 -0.34 5.28
C LEU A 29 5.25 -1.56 6.04
N GLU A 30 5.76 -2.76 5.75
CA GLU A 30 5.40 -4.00 6.47
C GLU A 30 5.64 -3.88 7.97
N PHE A 31 6.82 -3.39 8.37
CA PHE A 31 7.16 -3.14 9.78
C PHE A 31 6.21 -2.15 10.46
N LEU A 32 5.89 -1.04 9.80
CA LEU A 32 4.99 -0.02 10.33
C LEU A 32 3.57 -0.57 10.51
N LEU A 33 3.10 -1.41 9.59
CA LEU A 33 1.78 -2.04 9.68
C LEU A 33 1.72 -3.04 10.83
N GLU A 34 2.75 -3.85 11.03
CA GLU A 34 2.85 -4.73 12.20
C GLU A 34 2.77 -3.94 13.51
N LYS A 35 3.48 -2.80 13.58
CA LYS A 35 3.43 -1.88 14.74
C LYS A 35 2.05 -1.27 14.94
N SER A 36 1.34 -0.95 13.85
CA SER A 36 -0.02 -0.42 13.90
C SER A 36 -1.01 -1.41 14.51
N THR A 37 -0.95 -2.69 14.11
CA THR A 37 -1.80 -3.76 14.64
C THR A 37 -1.56 -3.98 16.13
N LYS A 38 -0.29 -3.84 16.57
CA LYS A 38 0.10 -3.99 17.98
C LYS A 38 -0.06 -2.71 18.81
N LYS A 39 -0.41 -1.57 18.19
CA LYS A 39 -0.47 -0.24 18.82
C LYS A 39 0.82 0.12 19.57
N GLU A 40 1.97 -0.29 19.03
CA GLU A 40 3.28 -0.07 19.66
C GLU A 40 3.94 1.23 19.16
N PRO A 41 4.63 1.98 20.04
CA PRO A 41 5.43 3.12 19.61
C PRO A 41 6.62 2.65 18.77
N ILE A 42 7.03 3.50 17.83
CA ILE A 42 8.10 3.24 16.87
C ILE A 42 9.28 4.12 17.22
N SER A 43 10.42 3.53 17.57
CA SER A 43 11.65 4.31 17.79
C SER A 43 12.42 4.53 16.48
N GLN A 44 13.12 5.66 16.38
CA GLN A 44 14.02 5.93 15.26
C GLN A 44 15.06 4.82 15.08
N HIS A 45 15.58 4.27 16.18
CA HIS A 45 16.52 3.15 16.12
C HIS A 45 15.91 1.92 15.44
N ALA A 46 14.64 1.60 15.71
CA ALA A 46 13.96 0.49 15.05
C ALA A 46 13.77 0.75 13.55
N LEU A 47 13.39 1.97 13.16
CA LEU A 47 13.31 2.39 11.74
C LEU A 47 14.66 2.20 11.03
N LEU A 48 15.75 2.66 11.66
CA LEU A 48 17.11 2.53 11.14
C LEU A 48 17.53 1.07 10.97
N LYS A 49 17.13 0.19 11.89
CA LYS A 49 17.43 -1.24 11.84
C LYS A 49 16.77 -1.92 10.64
N VAL A 50 15.53 -1.56 10.32
CA VAL A 50 14.79 -2.11 9.16
C VAL A 50 15.37 -1.62 7.83
N VAL A 51 15.62 -0.31 7.73
CA VAL A 51 16.20 0.31 6.53
C VAL A 51 17.64 -0.18 6.31
N GLY A 52 18.40 -0.31 7.38
CA GLY A 52 19.80 -0.73 7.37
C GLY A 52 20.76 0.45 7.18
N THR A 53 21.90 0.37 7.86
CA THR A 53 22.90 1.44 7.94
C THR A 53 23.45 1.88 6.59
N LYS A 54 23.54 0.96 5.62
CA LYS A 54 23.99 1.24 4.24
C LYS A 54 23.11 2.21 3.46
N TYR A 55 21.85 2.40 3.85
CA TYR A 55 20.93 3.35 3.20
C TYR A 55 20.77 4.64 4.01
N ARG A 56 21.69 4.95 4.93
CA ARG A 56 21.57 6.09 5.85
C ARG A 56 21.24 7.42 5.16
N GLN A 57 21.91 7.72 4.06
CA GLN A 57 21.67 8.96 3.31
C GLN A 57 20.32 8.97 2.57
N HIS A 58 19.72 7.80 2.33
CA HIS A 58 18.43 7.65 1.65
C HIS A 58 17.27 7.41 2.61
N ILE A 59 17.49 7.40 3.94
CA ILE A 59 16.43 7.24 4.93
C ILE A 59 15.29 8.25 4.72
N PRO A 60 15.55 9.56 4.50
CA PRO A 60 14.46 10.51 4.32
C PRO A 60 13.55 10.14 3.14
N GLU A 61 14.14 9.69 2.02
CA GLU A 61 13.38 9.27 0.84
C GLU A 61 12.62 7.95 1.06
N ILE A 62 13.25 6.97 1.73
CA ILE A 62 12.61 5.68 2.06
C ILE A 62 11.44 5.90 3.02
N LEU A 63 11.64 6.71 4.06
CA LEU A 63 10.62 7.08 5.03
C LEU A 63 9.49 7.83 4.31
N ARG A 64 9.80 8.82 3.47
CA ARG A 64 8.80 9.55 2.67
C ARG A 64 7.93 8.62 1.83
N ARG A 65 8.53 7.64 1.13
CA ARG A 65 7.78 6.67 0.33
C ARG A 65 6.87 5.80 1.19
N ALA A 66 7.40 5.27 2.30
CA ALA A 66 6.63 4.43 3.22
C ALA A 66 5.49 5.20 3.91
N SER A 67 5.77 6.40 4.44
CA SER A 67 4.78 7.27 5.08
C SER A 67 3.70 7.72 4.11
N LYS A 68 4.05 8.11 2.88
CA LYS A 68 3.07 8.47 1.85
C LYS A 68 2.15 7.30 1.51
N HIS A 69 2.71 6.10 1.41
CA HIS A 69 1.91 4.90 1.20
C HIS A 69 1.03 4.59 2.42
N MET A 70 1.55 4.78 3.63
CA MET A 70 0.82 4.61 4.88
C MET A 70 -0.42 5.51 4.97
N GLU A 71 -0.24 6.78 4.62
CA GLU A 71 -1.31 7.78 4.65
C GLU A 71 -2.36 7.52 3.55
N LEU A 72 -1.92 7.32 2.30
CA LEU A 72 -2.85 7.18 1.18
C LEU A 72 -3.59 5.84 1.19
N VAL A 73 -2.89 4.74 1.49
CA VAL A 73 -3.45 3.40 1.34
C VAL A 73 -4.11 2.91 2.63
N PHE A 74 -3.57 3.27 3.79
CA PHE A 74 -4.06 2.80 5.09
C PHE A 74 -4.69 3.92 5.93
N GLY A 75 -4.66 5.18 5.48
CA GLY A 75 -5.21 6.29 6.26
C GLY A 75 -4.44 6.59 7.54
N LEU A 76 -3.21 6.07 7.66
CA LEU A 76 -2.39 6.17 8.84
C LEU A 76 -1.24 7.16 8.59
N GLU A 77 -1.11 8.15 9.46
CA GLU A 77 -0.02 9.12 9.44
C GLU A 77 1.08 8.72 10.41
N LEU A 78 2.33 8.69 9.93
CA LEU A 78 3.49 8.51 10.80
C LEU A 78 3.91 9.86 11.37
N THR A 79 3.63 10.09 12.66
CA THR A 79 3.87 11.37 13.35
C THR A 79 4.90 11.19 14.46
N GLU A 80 5.83 12.14 14.58
CA GLU A 80 6.75 12.21 15.70
C GLU A 80 6.02 12.74 16.94
N VAL A 81 5.92 11.91 17.98
CA VAL A 81 5.20 12.24 19.22
C VAL A 81 6.15 12.69 20.34
N ASP A 82 7.42 12.32 20.26
CA ASP A 82 8.46 12.77 21.19
C ASP A 82 9.78 13.00 20.44
N HIS A 83 10.11 14.28 20.25
CA HIS A 83 11.33 14.73 19.58
C HIS A 83 12.60 14.42 20.39
N SER A 84 12.50 14.40 21.73
CA SER A 84 13.66 14.16 22.60
C SER A 84 14.11 12.70 22.55
N ARG A 85 13.15 11.78 22.38
CA ARG A 85 13.39 10.33 22.30
C ARG A 85 13.33 9.78 20.89
N ASN A 86 13.04 10.64 19.89
CA ASN A 86 12.81 10.28 18.50
C ASN A 86 11.81 9.11 18.38
N ILE A 87 10.64 9.28 19.02
CA ILE A 87 9.55 8.30 19.03
C ILE A 87 8.46 8.76 18.07
N TYR A 88 8.03 7.84 17.23
CA TYR A 88 6.97 8.00 16.25
C TYR A 88 5.77 7.14 16.62
N ALA A 89 4.58 7.60 16.26
CA ALA A 89 3.32 6.88 16.37
C ALA A 89 2.59 6.92 15.03
N LEU A 90 1.70 5.93 14.81
CA LEU A 90 0.79 5.92 13.68
C LEU A 90 -0.59 6.43 14.12
N ILE A 91 -1.03 7.54 13.53
CA ILE A 91 -2.29 8.20 13.85
C ILE A 91 -3.27 7.94 12.71
N ASN A 92 -4.48 7.47 13.01
CA ASN A 92 -5.52 7.33 12.01
C ASN A 92 -6.10 8.71 11.64
N LYS A 93 -5.81 9.18 10.43
CA LYS A 93 -6.35 10.43 9.89
C LYS A 93 -7.77 10.30 9.36
N LEU A 94 -8.20 9.08 9.06
CA LEU A 94 -9.47 8.78 8.42
C LEU A 94 -10.43 8.07 9.39
N ASN A 95 -10.49 8.55 10.63
CA ASN A 95 -11.52 8.18 11.60
C ASN A 95 -12.90 8.66 11.10
N LEU A 96 -13.45 7.93 10.13
CA LEU A 96 -14.87 7.93 9.80
C LEU A 96 -15.56 7.31 11.03
N GLY A 97 -16.07 8.14 11.93
CA GLY A 97 -16.61 7.78 13.25
C GLY A 97 -17.51 6.54 13.24
N GLY A 98 -16.89 5.38 13.40
CA GLY A 98 -17.49 4.08 13.16
C GLY A 98 -16.43 3.00 13.39
N ASP A 99 -15.93 2.93 14.63
CA ASP A 99 -14.94 1.98 15.12
C ASP A 99 -15.41 0.51 15.05
N GLU A 100 -16.58 0.23 14.46
CA GLU A 100 -17.25 -1.06 14.53
C GLU A 100 -17.47 -1.75 13.17
N GLY A 101 -17.20 -1.08 12.03
CA GLY A 101 -17.63 -1.60 10.71
C GLY A 101 -16.55 -2.03 9.72
N LEU A 102 -15.32 -1.49 9.81
CA LEU A 102 -14.28 -1.68 8.77
C LEU A 102 -12.92 -2.18 9.28
N SER A 103 -12.78 -2.35 10.60
CA SER A 103 -11.65 -3.05 11.21
C SER A 103 -11.88 -4.56 11.09
N ASP A 104 -11.58 -5.14 9.92
CA ASP A 104 -11.45 -6.61 9.82
C ASP A 104 -10.24 -7.09 10.64
N GLU A 105 -10.25 -8.38 10.98
CA GLU A 105 -9.26 -9.32 11.57
C GLU A 105 -7.82 -8.86 11.90
N TRP A 106 -7.26 -7.87 11.19
CA TRP A 106 -5.91 -7.31 11.35
C TRP A 106 -5.84 -5.90 11.95
N GLY A 107 -6.98 -5.24 12.22
CA GLY A 107 -7.00 -3.93 12.90
C GLY A 107 -6.44 -2.75 12.09
N VAL A 108 -6.23 -2.93 10.78
CA VAL A 108 -5.71 -1.87 9.89
C VAL A 108 -6.88 -1.16 9.20
N PRO A 109 -6.95 0.18 9.22
CA PRO A 109 -8.03 0.90 8.55
C PRO A 109 -8.01 0.67 7.03
N LYS A 110 -9.02 -0.02 6.50
CA LYS A 110 -9.25 -0.13 5.05
C LYS A 110 -9.86 1.16 4.47
N SER A 111 -10.13 2.17 5.30
CA SER A 111 -10.75 3.45 4.94
C SER A 111 -9.86 4.29 4.02
N GLY A 112 -8.53 4.23 4.14
CA GLY A 112 -7.59 4.95 3.28
C GLY A 112 -7.75 4.63 1.80
N PHE A 113 -7.56 3.36 1.46
CA PHE A 113 -7.70 2.87 0.09
C PHE A 113 -9.07 3.21 -0.51
N LEU A 114 -10.14 3.03 0.26
CA LEU A 114 -11.49 3.36 -0.18
C LEU A 114 -11.64 4.88 -0.45
N MET A 115 -11.17 5.73 0.45
CA MET A 115 -11.25 7.19 0.29
C MET A 115 -10.47 7.67 -0.93
N VAL A 116 -9.28 7.13 -1.18
CA VAL A 116 -8.51 7.44 -2.39
C VAL A 116 -9.25 7.03 -3.65
N LEU A 117 -9.83 5.82 -3.65
CA LEU A 117 -10.58 5.31 -4.79
C LEU A 117 -11.84 6.16 -5.08
N LEU A 118 -12.58 6.55 -4.04
CA LEU A 118 -13.71 7.46 -4.15
C LEU A 118 -13.28 8.85 -4.65
N GLY A 119 -12.15 9.37 -4.16
CA GLY A 119 -11.58 10.63 -4.62
C GLY A 119 -11.27 10.65 -6.11
N ILE A 120 -10.71 9.56 -6.65
CA ILE A 120 -10.44 9.41 -8.08
C ILE A 120 -11.74 9.42 -8.89
N ILE A 121 -12.74 8.66 -8.46
CA ILE A 121 -14.05 8.62 -9.13
C ILE A 121 -14.71 9.99 -9.12
N PHE A 122 -14.64 10.69 -7.99
CA PHE A 122 -15.16 12.05 -7.84
C PHE A 122 -14.47 13.03 -8.81
N MET A 123 -13.13 13.02 -8.86
CA MET A 123 -12.36 13.88 -9.78
C MET A 123 -12.65 13.61 -11.26
N LYS A 124 -13.14 12.41 -11.60
CA LYS A 124 -13.53 12.02 -12.96
C LYS A 124 -15.01 12.30 -13.29
N GLY A 125 -15.72 13.02 -12.43
CA GLY A 125 -17.14 13.34 -12.65
C GLY A 125 -18.08 12.24 -12.16
N ASN A 126 -17.74 11.62 -11.02
CA ASN A 126 -18.49 10.53 -10.36
C ASN A 126 -18.53 9.21 -11.13
N ARG A 127 -17.73 9.06 -12.18
CA ARG A 127 -17.55 7.82 -12.94
C ARG A 127 -16.09 7.75 -13.40
N ALA A 128 -15.45 6.60 -13.23
CA ALA A 128 -14.11 6.34 -13.74
C ALA A 128 -14.12 5.01 -14.49
N THR A 129 -13.36 4.94 -15.58
CA THR A 129 -13.13 3.69 -16.28
C THR A 129 -12.22 2.77 -15.46
N ARG A 130 -12.26 1.48 -15.77
CA ARG A 130 -11.42 0.48 -15.11
C ARG A 130 -9.94 0.83 -15.32
N GLU A 131 -9.59 1.27 -16.51
CA GLU A 131 -8.24 1.60 -16.95
C GLU A 131 -7.69 2.77 -16.13
N GLU A 132 -8.46 3.84 -15.97
CA GLU A 132 -8.09 4.99 -15.14
C GLU A 132 -7.86 4.58 -13.68
N VAL A 133 -8.76 3.76 -13.13
CA VAL A 133 -8.59 3.25 -11.75
C VAL A 133 -7.29 2.44 -11.63
N TRP A 134 -7.00 1.54 -12.57
CA TRP A 134 -5.77 0.73 -12.52
C TRP A 134 -4.49 1.54 -12.73
N GLU A 135 -4.52 2.57 -13.57
CA GLU A 135 -3.38 3.46 -13.77
C GLU A 135 -2.99 4.15 -12.45
N PHE A 136 -3.96 4.72 -11.73
CA PHE A 136 -3.71 5.31 -10.42
C PHE A 136 -3.24 4.29 -9.38
N LEU A 137 -3.86 3.11 -9.37
CA LEU A 137 -3.46 2.03 -8.45
C LEU A 137 -2.03 1.55 -8.71
N SER A 138 -1.59 1.54 -9.97
CA SER A 138 -0.21 1.18 -10.32
C SER A 138 0.81 2.16 -9.73
N VAL A 139 0.50 3.46 -9.71
CA VAL A 139 1.32 4.50 -9.06
C VAL A 139 1.40 4.27 -7.55
N LEU A 140 0.34 3.75 -6.94
CA LEU A 140 0.30 3.36 -5.53
C LEU A 140 0.93 1.98 -5.28
N GLY A 141 1.46 1.31 -6.31
CA GLY A 141 2.07 -0.02 -6.19
C GLY A 141 1.06 -1.17 -6.05
N VAL A 142 -0.22 -0.93 -6.34
CA VAL A 142 -1.30 -1.92 -6.36
C VAL A 142 -1.50 -2.40 -7.79
N TYR A 143 -1.21 -3.68 -8.04
CA TYR A 143 -1.24 -4.27 -9.38
C TYR A 143 -2.25 -5.41 -9.48
N THR A 144 -2.92 -5.53 -10.63
CA THR A 144 -3.79 -6.67 -10.95
C THR A 144 -3.01 -7.98 -10.94
N GLY A 145 -3.59 -9.04 -10.36
CA GLY A 145 -2.99 -10.38 -10.37
C GLY A 145 -1.87 -10.61 -9.35
N ARG A 146 -1.49 -9.58 -8.57
CA ARG A 146 -0.64 -9.76 -7.38
C ARG A 146 -1.52 -9.71 -6.14
N ARG A 147 -1.48 -10.76 -5.31
CA ARG A 147 -2.08 -10.72 -3.98
C ARG A 147 -1.33 -9.69 -3.14
N HIS A 148 -2.03 -8.63 -2.76
CA HIS A 148 -1.58 -7.74 -1.72
C HIS A 148 -1.83 -8.41 -0.37
N TRP A 149 -0.83 -8.41 0.50
CA TRP A 149 -0.91 -9.09 1.79
C TRP A 149 -2.07 -8.59 2.68
N ILE A 150 -2.45 -7.31 2.56
CA ILE A 150 -3.58 -6.71 3.32
C ILE A 150 -4.91 -6.71 2.55
N PHE A 151 -4.88 -6.47 1.24
CA PHE A 151 -6.11 -6.29 0.45
C PHE A 151 -6.55 -7.56 -0.27
N GLY A 152 -5.77 -8.65 -0.16
CA GLY A 152 -5.96 -9.84 -0.95
C GLY A 152 -5.77 -9.55 -2.43
N GLU A 153 -6.69 -10.01 -3.27
CA GLU A 153 -6.64 -9.78 -4.71
C GLU A 153 -7.30 -8.42 -5.04
N PRO A 154 -6.57 -7.42 -5.55
CA PRO A 154 -7.09 -6.06 -5.72
C PRO A 154 -8.32 -5.97 -6.63
N ARG A 155 -8.44 -6.84 -7.65
CA ARG A 155 -9.61 -6.82 -8.54
C ARG A 155 -10.86 -7.31 -7.82
N ARG A 156 -10.76 -8.33 -6.97
CA ARG A 156 -11.86 -8.80 -6.11
C ARG A 156 -12.31 -7.72 -5.15
N LEU A 157 -11.38 -7.01 -4.52
CA LEU A 157 -11.69 -5.91 -3.60
C LEU A 157 -12.58 -4.87 -4.30
N ILE A 158 -12.18 -4.38 -5.47
CA ILE A 158 -12.87 -3.29 -6.18
C ILE A 158 -14.18 -3.75 -6.81
N THR A 159 -14.18 -4.91 -7.48
CA THR A 159 -15.33 -5.36 -8.30
C THR A 159 -16.36 -6.17 -7.52
N LYS A 160 -16.01 -6.70 -6.34
CA LYS A 160 -16.93 -7.48 -5.50
C LYS A 160 -17.09 -6.85 -4.13
N ASP A 161 -16.03 -6.78 -3.33
CA ASP A 161 -16.14 -6.47 -1.91
C ASP A 161 -16.69 -5.04 -1.70
N LEU A 162 -16.17 -4.04 -2.44
CA LEU A 162 -16.64 -2.66 -2.37
C LEU A 162 -18.02 -2.44 -3.01
N VAL A 163 -18.39 -3.27 -3.99
CA VAL A 163 -19.74 -3.23 -4.61
C VAL A 163 -20.78 -3.83 -3.65
N GLN A 164 -20.47 -4.95 -3.01
CA GLN A 164 -21.32 -5.58 -2.00
C GLN A 164 -21.53 -4.67 -0.79
N LYS A 165 -20.47 -3.97 -0.35
CA LYS A 165 -20.55 -2.95 0.72
C LYS A 165 -21.22 -1.65 0.27
N LYS A 166 -21.73 -1.57 -0.98
CA LYS A 166 -22.44 -0.42 -1.57
C LYS A 166 -21.61 0.87 -1.65
N TYR A 167 -20.29 0.78 -1.57
CA TYR A 167 -19.41 1.93 -1.79
C TYR A 167 -19.24 2.27 -3.27
N LEU A 168 -19.30 1.26 -4.14
CA LEU A 168 -19.12 1.41 -5.58
C LEU A 168 -20.25 0.75 -6.35
N LYS A 169 -20.54 1.28 -7.54
CA LYS A 169 -21.34 0.61 -8.55
C LYS A 169 -20.42 0.23 -9.71
N TYR A 170 -20.29 -1.06 -9.96
CA TYR A 170 -19.56 -1.58 -11.11
C TYR A 170 -20.55 -1.83 -12.26
N GLN A 171 -20.34 -1.19 -13.40
CA GLN A 171 -21.16 -1.32 -14.61
C GLN A 171 -20.28 -1.63 -15.81
#